data_AF-A0A1C6H6H6-F1
#
_entry.id   AF-A0A1C6H6H6-F1
#
_cell.length_a   1.000
_cell.length_b   1.000
_cell.length_c   1.000
_cell.angle_alpha   90.00
_cell.angle_beta   90.00
_cell.angle_gamma   90.00
#
_symmetry.space_group_name_H-M   'P 1'
#
loop_
_entity.id
_entity.type
_entity.pdbx_description
1 polymer ?
#
loop_
_entity_poly.entity_id
_entity_poly.type
_entity_poly.pdbx_seq_one_letter_code
_entity_poly.pdbx_strand_id
1 'polypeptide(L)' 'MNMCTVQSIKNAIREKCQSQHDMESVEIDRVLQALPFSEHKSLFDQPLMPKRPYRPRKNKKNI' A
#
# COMPACT_ATOMS: atom_id res chain seq x y z
N MET A 1 20.50 11.16 7.25
CA MET A 1 19.05 10.97 7.45
C MET A 1 18.65 9.71 6.73
N ASN A 2 18.25 8.67 7.45
CA ASN A 2 17.72 7.46 6.82
C ASN A 2 16.29 7.79 6.37
N MET A 3 16.14 7.99 5.07
CA MET A 3 14.84 8.31 4.48
C MET A 3 13.95 7.07 4.61
N CYS A 4 12.77 7.22 5.21
CA CYS A 4 11.82 6.12 5.39
C CYS A 4 11.15 5.78 4.05
N THR A 5 11.85 5.04 3.21
CA THR A 5 11.35 4.53 1.94
C THR A 5 10.77 3.13 2.11
N VAL A 6 9.90 2.71 1.19
CA VAL A 6 9.41 1.33 1.14
C VAL A 6 10.58 0.32 1.12
N GLN A 7 11.65 0.64 0.40
CA GLN A 7 12.87 -0.18 0.39
C GLN A 7 13.54 -0.25 1.77
N SER A 8 13.63 0.87 2.49
CA SER A 8 14.20 0.88 3.85
C SER A 8 13.38 0.04 4.81
N ILE A 9 12.05 0.04 4.68
CA ILE A 9 11.15 -0.80 5.49
C ILE A 9 11.35 -2.28 5.14
N LYS A 10 11.38 -2.64 3.85
CA LYS A 10 11.65 -4.02 3.38
C LYS A 10 12.97 -4.55 3.93
N ASN A 11 14.04 -3.73 3.89
CA ASN A 11 15.35 -4.12 4.38
C ASN A 11 15.36 -4.36 5.89
N ALA A 12 14.77 -3.46 6.68
CA ALA A 12 14.71 -3.61 8.14
C ALA A 12 13.93 -4.86 8.58
N ILE A 13 12.85 -5.19 7.87
CA ILE A 13 12.09 -6.43 8.10
C ILE A 13 12.98 -7.64 7.77
N ARG A 14 13.67 -7.63 6.62
CA ARG A 14 14.54 -8.74 6.22
C ARG A 14 15.63 -8.99 7.26
N GLU A 15 16.32 -7.95 7.71
CA GLU A 15 17.37 -8.05 8.73
C GLU A 15 16.84 -8.60 10.05
N LYS A 16 15.66 -8.13 10.50
CA LYS A 16 15.04 -8.62 11.73
C LYS A 16 14.61 -10.08 11.61
N CYS A 17 14.04 -10.47 10.48
CA CYS A 17 13.59 -11.84 10.21
C CYS A 17 14.75 -12.84 10.14
N GLN A 18 15.86 -12.47 9.50
CA GLN A 18 17.07 -13.31 9.44
C GLN A 18 17.74 -13.43 10.81
N SER A 19 17.86 -12.31 11.54
CA SER A 19 18.60 -12.30 12.81
C SER A 19 17.82 -12.84 14.01
N GLN A 20 16.50 -12.64 14.07
CA GLN A 20 15.69 -13.00 15.25
C GLN A 20 14.91 -14.30 15.09
N HIS A 21 14.63 -14.73 13.86
CA HIS A 21 13.73 -15.85 13.60
C HIS A 21 14.38 -16.99 12.80
N ASP A 22 15.68 -16.88 12.47
CA ASP A 22 16.41 -17.85 11.64
C ASP A 22 15.63 -18.24 10.37
N MET A 23 14.88 -17.27 9.83
CA MET A 23 14.03 -17.51 8.67
C MET A 23 14.86 -17.49 7.40
N GLU A 24 14.58 -18.47 6.55
CA GLU A 24 15.17 -18.56 5.23
C GLU A 24 14.74 -17.39 4.34
N SER A 25 15.65 -16.95 3.46
CA SER A 25 15.40 -15.84 2.53
C SER A 25 14.09 -15.98 1.75
N VAL A 26 13.76 -17.20 1.30
CA VAL A 26 12.53 -17.54 0.57
C VAL A 26 11.28 -17.35 1.44
N GLU A 27 11.37 -17.67 2.72
CA GLU A 27 10.25 -17.47 3.66
C GLU A 27 10.03 -15.97 3.91
N ILE A 28 11.12 -15.21 4.01
CA ILE A 28 11.06 -13.75 4.16
C ILE A 28 10.44 -13.10 2.93
N ASP A 29 10.78 -13.55 1.73
CA ASP A 29 10.18 -13.02 0.50
C ASP A 29 8.66 -13.25 0.48
N ARG A 30 8.17 -14.39 0.99
CA ARG A 30 6.73 -14.65 1.14
C ARG A 30 6.07 -13.70 2.15
N VAL A 31 6.73 -13.44 3.28
CA VAL A 31 6.27 -12.47 4.28
C VAL A 31 6.21 -11.08 3.66
N LEU A 32 7.27 -10.65 2.97
CA LEU A 32 7.32 -9.35 2.29
C LEU A 32 6.26 -9.22 1.20
N GLN A 33 5.94 -10.32 0.49
CA GLN A 33 4.88 -10.36 -0.52
C GLN A 33 3.47 -10.21 0.07
N ALA A 34 3.24 -10.72 1.28
CA ALA A 34 1.96 -10.58 1.97
C ALA A 34 1.71 -9.16 2.52
N LEU A 35 2.74 -8.31 2.57
CA LEU A 35 2.63 -6.95 3.09
C LEU A 35 1.95 -6.01 2.08
N PRO A 36 1.23 -4.98 2.55
CA PRO A 36 0.50 -4.04 1.69
C PRO A 36 1.40 -3.14 0.80
N PHE A 37 2.72 -3.33 0.87
CA PHE A 37 3.73 -2.63 0.06
C PHE A 37 4.61 -3.59 -0.77
N SER A 38 4.18 -4.85 -0.96
CA SER A 38 4.88 -5.84 -1.77
C SER A 38 5.00 -5.48 -3.25
N GLU A 39 4.17 -4.53 -3.70
CA GLU A 39 3.96 -4.04 -5.06
C GLU A 39 3.06 -4.93 -5.91
N HIS A 40 1.83 -4.45 -6.10
CA HIS A 40 1.08 -4.64 -7.34
C HIS A 40 0.16 -3.43 -7.51
N LYS A 41 0.60 -2.49 -8.36
CA LYS A 41 -0.08 -1.24 -8.77
C LYS A 41 -0.01 -0.15 -7.70
N SER A 42 0.62 0.97 -8.00
CA SER A 42 0.37 2.17 -7.21
C SER A 42 -1.14 2.43 -7.30
N LEU A 43 -1.80 2.73 -6.18
CA LEU A 43 -3.21 3.12 -6.19
C LEU A 43 -3.46 4.34 -7.11
N PHE A 44 -2.38 5.03 -7.50
CA PHE A 44 -2.37 6.16 -8.42
C PHE A 44 -2.17 5.75 -9.89
N ASP A 45 -1.73 4.52 -10.18
CA ASP A 45 -1.63 3.97 -11.54
C ASP A 45 -3.01 3.51 -12.03
N GLN A 46 -3.95 3.29 -11.10
CA GLN A 46 -5.33 3.03 -11.44
C GLN A 46 -5.96 4.33 -11.96
N PRO A 47 -6.54 4.33 -13.19
CA PRO A 47 -7.20 5.52 -13.70
C PRO A 47 -8.26 5.99 -12.70
N LEU A 48 -8.17 7.27 -12.30
CA LEU A 48 -9.14 7.91 -11.44
C LEU A 48 -10.53 7.58 -11.96
N MET A 49 -11.35 6.95 -11.11
CA MET A 49 -12.72 6.58 -11.48
C MET A 49 -13.41 7.78 -12.13
N PRO A 50 -14.13 7.59 -13.25
CA PRO A 50 -14.84 8.68 -13.91
C PRO A 50 -15.68 9.43 -12.89
N LYS A 51 -15.44 10.75 -12.75
CA LYS A 51 -16.20 11.57 -11.81
C LYS A 51 -17.68 11.40 -12.12
N ARG A 52 -18.47 10.98 -11.14
CA ARG A 52 -19.92 10.88 -11.31
C ARG A 52 -20.43 12.26 -11.75
N PRO A 53 -21.29 12.34 -12.79
CA PRO A 53 -21.87 13.61 -13.18
C PRO A 53 -22.54 14.24 -11.97
N TYR A 54 -22.17 15.48 -11.68
CA TYR A 54 -22.70 16.22 -10.56
C TYR A 54 -24.23 16.29 -10.69
N ARG A 55 -24.97 15.71 -9.74
CA ARG A 55 -26.41 15.93 -9.62
C ARG A 55 -26.63 17.10 -8.68
N PRO A 56 -27.20 18.23 -9.15
CA PRO A 56 -27.69 19.27 -8.27
C PRO A 56 -28.69 18.66 -7.28
N ARG A 57 -28.48 18.89 -5.99
CA ARG A 57 -29.43 18.51 -4.95
C ARG A 57 -30.74 19.27 -5.24
N LYS A 58 -31.84 18.54 -5.51
CA LYS A 58 -33.16 19.15 -5.65
C LYS A 58 -33.67 19.53 -4.27
N ASN A 59 -33.52 20.80 -3.92
CA ASN A 59 -34.07 21.36 -2.70
C ASN A 59 -35.57 21.61 -2.96
N LYS A 60 -36.45 20.72 -2.47
CA LYS A 60 -37.89 20.99 -2.50
C LYS A 60 -38.17 22.07 -1.46
N LYS A 61 -38.21 23.33 -1.91
CA LYS A 61 -38.75 24.43 -1.09
C LYS A 61 -40.25 24.21 -1.05
N ASN A 62 -40.74 23.84 0.13
CA ASN A 62 -42.18 23.74 0.41
C ASN A 62 -42.69 25.19 0.48
N ILE A 63 -43.66 25.52 -0.38
CA ILE A 63 -44.41 26.78 -0.38
C ILE A 63 -45.41 26.74 0.77
#